data_AF-A0A6I7R3V9-F1
#
_entry.id   AF-A0A6I7R3V9-F1
#
_cell.length_a   1.000
_cell.length_b   1.000
_cell.length_c   1.000
_cell.angle_alpha   90.00
_cell.angle_beta   90.00
_cell.angle_gamma   90.00
#
_symmetry.space_group_name_H-M   'P 1'
#
loop_
_entity.id
_entity.type
_entity.pdbx_description
1 polymer ?
#
loop_
_entity_poly.entity_id
_entity_poly.type
_entity_poly.pdbx_seq_one_letter_code
_entity_poly.pdbx_strand_id
1 'polypeptide(L)'
;MLQTPVPTNSSIVLLKLAVSGLKKIYKEGYYYKKSVVVLMGIVPGSTQQLSVFREDNHLHTALMQTVDKLNGKLGQQKIKYGCQD
;
A
#
# COMPACT_ATOMS: atom_id res chain seq x y z
N MET A 1 9.23 4.07 13.01
CA MET A 1 8.38 4.61 11.91
C MET A 1 9.01 4.17 10.59
N LEU A 2 8.24 3.58 9.68
CA LEU A 2 8.73 3.20 8.35
C LEU A 2 8.44 4.34 7.39
N GLN A 3 9.44 4.75 6.61
CA GLN A 3 9.31 5.82 5.62
C GLN A 3 9.53 5.26 4.22
N THR A 4 8.75 5.72 3.26
CA THR A 4 9.01 5.48 1.84
C THR A 4 9.96 6.56 1.32
N PRO A 5 10.92 6.22 0.46
CA PRO A 5 11.85 7.21 -0.09
C PRO A 5 11.18 8.20 -1.05
N VAL A 6 9.97 7.88 -1.52
CA VAL A 6 9.11 8.74 -2.34
C VAL A 6 7.67 8.59 -1.85
N PRO A 7 6.81 9.61 -2.04
CA PRO A 7 5.37 9.45 -1.88
C PRO A 7 4.85 8.33 -2.80
N THR A 8 4.07 7.40 -2.27
CA THR A 8 3.53 6.28 -3.04
C THR A 8 2.06 6.04 -2.70
N ASN A 9 1.26 5.77 -3.73
CA ASN A 9 -0.14 5.36 -3.61
C ASN A 9 -0.34 3.87 -3.95
N SER A 10 0.74 3.10 -4.10
CA SER A 10 0.65 1.69 -4.45
C SER A 10 0.30 0.85 -3.23
N SER A 11 -0.91 0.27 -3.22
CA SER A 11 -1.36 -0.63 -2.14
C SER A 11 -0.40 -1.80 -1.91
N ILE A 12 0.23 -2.33 -2.96
CA ILE A 12 1.22 -3.42 -2.85
C ILE A 12 2.44 -2.99 -2.04
N VAL A 13 2.98 -1.79 -2.30
CA VAL A 13 4.16 -1.27 -1.59
C VAL A 13 3.81 -1.01 -0.12
N LEU A 14 2.67 -0.39 0.13
CA LEU A 14 2.19 -0.11 1.49
C LEU A 14 1.97 -1.39 2.30
N LEU A 15 1.36 -2.41 1.69
CA LEU A 15 1.15 -3.72 2.33
C LEU A 15 2.47 -4.42 2.67
N LYS A 16 3.44 -4.42 1.75
CA LYS A 16 4.78 -4.98 2.00
C LYS A 16 5.46 -4.28 3.18
N LEU A 17 5.36 -2.95 3.27
CA LEU A 17 5.90 -2.18 4.39
C LEU A 17 5.17 -2.47 5.70
N ALA A 18 3.84 -2.56 5.68
CA ALA A 18 3.05 -2.89 6.86
C ALA A 18 3.44 -4.27 7.43
N VAL A 19 3.54 -5.29 6.56
CA VAL A 19 3.96 -6.64 6.98
C VAL A 19 5.41 -6.63 7.49
N SER A 20 6.32 -5.92 6.82
CA SER A 20 7.71 -5.77 7.28
C SER A 20 7.79 -5.09 8.66
N GLY A 21 6.99 -4.05 8.88
CA GLY A 21 6.87 -3.37 10.17
C GLY A 21 6.31 -4.29 11.26
N LEU A 22 5.26 -5.04 10.94
CA LEU A 22 4.65 -5.99 11.86
C LEU A 22 5.67 -7.06 12.28
N LYS A 23 6.43 -7.62 11.34
CA LYS A 23 7.49 -8.60 11.64
C LYS A 23 8.57 -8.07 12.60
N LYS A 24 8.85 -6.76 12.58
CA LYS A 24 9.84 -6.14 13.49
C LYS A 24 9.35 -6.00 14.92
N ILE A 25 8.04 -5.84 15.12
CA ILE A 25 7.45 -5.64 16.46
C ILE A 25 6.80 -6.92 17.00
N TYR A 26 6.65 -7.94 16.15
CA TYR A 26 6.11 -9.22 16.52
C TYR A 26 7.02 -9.92 17.53
N LYS A 27 6.41 -10.39 18.62
CA LYS A 27 7.02 -11.21 19.65
C LYS A 27 6.19 -12.48 19.83
N GLU A 28 6.88 -13.61 19.80
CA GLU A 28 6.29 -14.93 20.06
C GLU A 28 5.77 -15.03 21.51
N GLY A 29 4.73 -15.84 21.73
CA GLY A 29 4.11 -16.02 23.04
C GLY A 29 3.10 -14.93 23.44
N TYR A 30 2.90 -13.91 22.61
CA TYR A 30 1.90 -12.86 22.83
C TYR A 30 0.72 -12.99 21.88
N TYR A 31 -0.49 -12.85 22.42
CA TYR A 31 -1.71 -12.75 21.63
C TYR A 31 -1.98 -11.29 21.25
N TYR A 32 -1.99 -11.00 19.95
CA TYR A 32 -2.31 -9.67 19.42
C TYR A 32 -3.79 -9.62 19.04
N LYS A 33 -4.54 -8.66 19.59
CA LYS A 33 -5.99 -8.52 19.33
C LYS A 33 -6.30 -7.67 18.09
N LYS A 34 -5.51 -6.62 17.84
CA LYS A 34 -5.70 -5.70 16.71
C LYS A 34 -4.39 -4.98 16.39
N SER A 35 -4.17 -4.67 15.12
CA SER A 35 -3.12 -3.78 14.64
C SER A 35 -3.73 -2.69 13.77
N VAL A 36 -3.11 -1.52 13.74
CA VAL A 36 -3.57 -0.36 12.94
C VAL A 36 -2.36 0.20 12.20
N VAL A 37 -2.54 0.44 10.90
CA VAL A 37 -1.56 1.13 10.06
C VAL A 37 -2.05 2.57 9.88
N VAL A 38 -1.21 3.54 10.20
CA VAL A 38 -1.52 4.97 10.06
C VAL A 38 -0.59 5.57 9.01
N LEU A 39 -1.18 6.20 7.99
CA LEU A 39 -0.45 6.95 6.98
C LEU A 39 -0.29 8.40 7.45
N MET A 40 0.92 8.94 7.29
CA MET A 40 1.26 10.32 7.63
C MET A 40 1.99 10.97 6.45
N GLY A 41 1.89 12.30 6.33
CA GLY A 41 2.57 13.04 5.26
C GLY A 41 1.95 12.82 3.87
N ILE A 42 0.62 12.83 3.79
CA ILE A 42 -0.11 12.69 2.53
C ILE A 42 0.15 13.91 1.64
N VAL A 43 0.50 13.68 0.37
CA VAL A 43 0.71 14.73 -0.64
C VAL A 43 -0.24 14.53 -1.84
N PRO A 44 -0.57 15.60 -2.58
CA PRO A 44 -1.38 15.49 -3.79
C PRO A 44 -0.75 14.55 -4.83
N GLY A 45 -1.55 13.68 -5.43
CA GLY A 45 -1.10 12.75 -6.47
C GLY A 45 -0.67 13.40 -7.79
N SER A 46 -1.06 14.66 -8.02
CA SER A 46 -0.65 15.46 -9.19
C SER A 46 0.82 15.89 -9.15
N THR A 47 1.45 15.84 -7.97
CA THR A 47 2.86 16.21 -7.74
C THR A 47 3.73 14.97 -7.55
N GLN A 48 3.63 13.98 -8.45
CA GLN A 48 4.64 12.93 -8.51
C GLN A 48 5.90 13.50 -9.18
N GLN A 49 6.96 13.60 -8.39
CA GLN A 49 8.28 13.96 -8.89
C GLN A 49 8.79 12.82 -9.78
N LEU A 50 8.80 13.03 -11.09
CA LEU A 50 9.50 12.15 -12.03
C LEU A 50 10.99 12.22 -11.71
N SER A 51 11.56 11.10 -11.27
CA SER A 51 12.99 11.02 -10.97
C SER A 51 13.74 10.61 -12.23
N VAL A 52 14.64 11.47 -12.71
CA VAL A 52 15.49 11.21 -13.89
C VAL A 52 16.26 9.88 -13.77
N PHE A 53 16.58 9.44 -12.55
CA PHE A 53 17.36 8.24 -12.27
C PHE A 53 16.56 7.05 -11.73
N ARG A 54 15.22 7.14 -11.68
CA ARG A 54 14.39 6.02 -11.22
C ARG A 54 13.33 5.73 -12.26
N GLU A 55 13.26 4.48 -12.69
CA GLU A 55 12.13 4.00 -13.46
C GLU A 55 10.87 4.10 -12.59
N ASP A 56 9.91 4.86 -13.06
CA ASP A 56 8.58 4.85 -12.47
C ASP A 56 7.97 3.47 -12.74
N ASN A 57 7.53 2.79 -11.69
CA ASN A 57 6.93 1.46 -11.82
C ASN A 57 5.47 1.60 -12.28
N HIS A 58 5.28 2.06 -13.53
CA HIS A 58 4.00 2.35 -14.16
C HIS A 58 3.03 1.15 -14.16
N LEU A 59 3.56 -0.08 -14.03
CA LEU A 59 2.77 -1.31 -13.93
C LEU A 59 1.81 -1.30 -12.74
N HIS A 60 2.26 -0.79 -11.59
CA HIS A 60 1.44 -0.74 -10.40
C HIS A 60 0.25 0.21 -10.59
N THR A 61 0.45 1.35 -11.26
CA THR A 61 -0.60 2.35 -11.49
C THR A 61 -1.72 1.78 -12.36
N ALA A 62 -1.38 1.18 -13.51
CA ALA A 62 -2.36 0.58 -14.42
C ALA A 62 -3.13 -0.57 -13.77
N LEU A 63 -2.43 -1.40 -12.98
CA LEU A 63 -3.05 -2.50 -12.23
C LEU A 63 -4.04 -1.97 -11.18
N MET A 64 -3.63 -1.00 -10.35
CA MET A 64 -4.48 -0.42 -9.30
C MET A 64 -5.74 0.20 -9.90
N GLN A 65 -5.59 0.99 -10.97
CA GLN A 65 -6.73 1.57 -11.69
C GLN A 65 -7.70 0.51 -12.22
N THR A 66 -7.19 -0.63 -12.68
CA THR A 66 -8.02 -1.73 -13.19
C THR A 66 -8.77 -2.41 -12.06
N VAL A 67 -8.10 -2.67 -10.93
CA VAL A 67 -8.73 -3.22 -9.71
C VAL A 67 -9.82 -2.28 -9.20
N ASP A 68 -9.55 -0.98 -9.15
CA ASP A 68 -10.52 0.04 -8.71
C ASP A 68 -11.73 0.09 -9.65
N LYS A 69 -11.51 0.04 -10.97
CA LYS A 69 -12.59 -0.02 -11.97
C LYS A 69 -13.46 -1.26 -11.79
N LEU A 70 -12.85 -2.42 -11.53
CA LEU A 70 -13.58 -3.67 -11.32
C LEU A 70 -14.38 -3.64 -10.02
N ASN A 71 -13.80 -3.14 -8.93
CA ASN A 71 -14.50 -2.91 -7.68
C ASN A 71 -15.64 -1.88 -7.81
N GLY A 72 -15.48 -0.86 -8.64
CA GLY A 72 -16.56 0.09 -8.94
C GLY A 72 -17.74 -0.54 -9.70
N LYS A 73 -17.46 -1.52 -10.57
CA LYS A 73 -18.49 -2.20 -11.40
C LYS A 73 -19.18 -3.37 -10.71
N LEU A 74 -18.43 -4.18 -9.96
CA LEU A 74 -18.92 -5.44 -9.38
C LEU A 74 -19.42 -5.28 -7.93
N GLY A 75 -19.29 -4.09 -7.36
CA GLY A 75 -19.55 -3.78 -5.96
C GLY A 75 -18.25 -3.64 -5.16
N GLN A 76 -18.25 -2.76 -4.16
CA GLN A 76 -17.07 -2.44 -3.38
C GLN A 76 -16.44 -3.72 -2.78
N GLN A 77 -15.11 -3.83 -2.92
CA GLN A 77 -14.30 -4.88 -2.29
C GLN A 77 -14.56 -6.32 -2.78
N LYS A 78 -15.07 -6.52 -4.01
CA LYS A 78 -15.16 -7.85 -4.62
C LYS A 78 -13.78 -8.41 -4.98
N ILE A 79 -12.86 -7.54 -5.37
CA ILE A 79 -11.46 -7.86 -5.62
C ILE A 79 -10.65 -7.24 -4.49
N LYS A 80 -10.09 -8.11 -3.64
CA LYS A 80 -9.21 -7.75 -2.54
C LYS A 80 -7.82 -8.32 -2.77
N TYR A 81 -6.83 -7.72 -2.14
CA TYR A 81 -5.51 -8.35 -2.05
C TYR A 81 -5.62 -9.58 -1.14
N GLY A 82 -4.87 -10.66 -1.41
CA GLY A 82 -4.95 -11.88 -0.61
C GLY A 82 -4.56 -11.72 0.87
N CYS A 83 -4.03 -10.57 1.27
CA CYS A 83 -3.76 -10.21 2.66
C CYS A 83 -4.85 -9.35 3.30
N GLN A 84 -5.95 -9.07 2.60
CA GLN A 84 -7.11 -8.32 3.07
C GLN A 84 -8.31 -9.27 3.13
N ASP A 85 -8.58 -9.81 4.31
CA ASP A 85 -9.85 -10.48 4.64
C ASP A 85 -10.90 -9.46 5.09
#